data_AF-A0A328XTN8-F1
#
_entry.id   AF-A0A328XTN8-F1
#
_cell.length_a   1.000
_cell.length_b   1.000
_cell.length_c   1.000
_cell.angle_alpha   90.00
_cell.angle_beta   90.00
_cell.angle_gamma   90.00
#
_symmetry.space_group_name_H-M   'P 1'
#
loop_
_entity.id
_entity.type
_entity.pdbx_description
1 polymer ?
#
loop_
_entity_poly.entity_id
_entity_poly.type
_entity_poly.pdbx_seq_one_letter_code
_entity_poly.pdbx_strand_id
1 'polypeptide(L)'
;MEGFEGFGSILRIDPDDLRDHFPGYTGNNSWLFQRAVSIVVDKIHDLMLNQRQSFILDGTLSRLGVARKNVQRSLRRGRAVQIFYVYQDPALAWEFVKSREEVEGRNIPLQSFISQFLDVRDVVTQLKEGFGDQLTVDIIIKNNDGSSEEWLSDVQSIEDCLPERYAHEQLDQLFAAEG
;
A
#
# COMPACT_ATOMS: atom_id res chain seq x y z
N MET A 1 -24.37 8.58 7.02
CA MET A 1 -23.23 7.66 6.91
C MET A 1 -23.73 6.49 6.10
N GLU A 2 -23.74 6.65 4.77
CA GLU A 2 -24.27 5.65 3.83
C GLU A 2 -23.16 5.31 2.86
N GLY A 3 -22.99 4.01 2.59
CA GLY A 3 -22.25 3.54 1.42
C GLY A 3 -21.12 2.56 1.68
N PHE A 4 -21.34 1.48 2.44
CA PHE A 4 -20.56 0.23 2.29
C PHE A 4 -21.40 -1.00 2.71
N GLU A 5 -22.61 -1.14 2.18
CA GLU A 5 -23.34 -2.42 2.20
C GLU A 5 -23.29 -3.01 0.79
N GLY A 6 -22.40 -3.98 0.56
CA GLY A 6 -22.26 -4.59 -0.77
C GLY A 6 -21.29 -5.75 -0.91
N PHE A 7 -20.40 -6.00 0.07
CA PHE A 7 -19.53 -7.16 0.02
C PHE A 7 -19.70 -8.00 1.29
N GLY A 8 -20.24 -9.21 1.18
CA GLY A 8 -20.25 -10.17 2.29
C GLY A 8 -18.85 -10.27 2.90
N SER A 9 -18.76 -10.09 4.22
CA SER A 9 -17.54 -9.90 5.04
C SER A 9 -16.20 -10.04 4.30
N ILE A 10 -15.82 -9.05 3.48
CA ILE A 10 -14.45 -9.00 2.96
C ILE A 10 -13.54 -8.75 4.15
N LEU A 11 -12.59 -9.65 4.38
CA LEU A 11 -11.64 -9.51 5.48
C LEU A 11 -10.57 -8.49 5.08
N ARG A 12 -10.38 -7.44 5.87
CA ARG A 12 -9.18 -6.61 5.78
C ARG A 12 -8.04 -7.28 6.55
N ILE A 13 -6.89 -7.39 5.93
CA ILE A 13 -5.64 -7.82 6.55
C ILE A 13 -4.72 -6.61 6.56
N ASP A 14 -4.48 -6.03 7.72
CA ASP A 14 -3.53 -4.94 7.92
C ASP A 14 -2.37 -5.41 8.81
N PRO A 15 -1.12 -5.38 8.33
CA PRO A 15 0.06 -5.68 9.14
C PRO A 15 0.16 -4.85 10.42
N ASP A 16 -0.35 -3.62 10.43
CA ASP A 16 -0.26 -2.73 11.58
C ASP A 16 -1.20 -3.20 12.71
N ASP A 17 -2.43 -3.62 12.40
CA ASP A 17 -3.39 -4.21 13.35
C ASP A 17 -2.81 -5.44 14.06
N LEU A 18 -1.90 -6.16 13.40
CA LEU A 18 -1.31 -7.38 13.95
C LEU A 18 -0.18 -7.10 14.96
N ARG A 19 0.40 -5.89 14.95
CA ARG A 19 1.55 -5.56 15.81
C ARG A 19 1.18 -5.49 17.28
N ASP A 20 -0.01 -4.98 17.59
CA ASP A 20 -0.51 -4.81 18.96
C ASP A 20 -0.71 -6.14 19.69
N HIS A 21 -0.77 -7.25 18.95
CA HIS A 21 -0.85 -8.59 19.51
C HIS A 21 0.50 -9.18 19.95
N PHE A 22 1.63 -8.54 19.64
CA PHE A 22 2.95 -9.02 20.04
C PHE A 22 3.37 -8.46 21.40
N PRO A 23 3.74 -9.33 22.37
CA PRO A 23 4.30 -8.87 23.63
C PRO A 23 5.55 -8.00 23.41
N GLY A 24 5.56 -6.81 24.03
CA GLY A 24 6.67 -5.87 23.96
C GLY A 24 6.64 -4.91 22.77
N TYR A 25 5.61 -4.93 21.92
CA TYR A 25 5.38 -3.86 20.95
C TYR A 25 4.95 -2.57 21.66
N THR A 26 5.54 -1.44 21.28
CA THR A 26 5.28 -0.12 21.90
C THR A 26 5.01 0.97 20.86
N GLY A 27 4.71 0.62 19.60
CA GLY A 27 4.66 1.57 18.49
C GLY A 27 6.06 1.90 17.95
N ASN A 28 6.85 2.60 18.76
CA ASN A 28 8.16 3.12 18.36
C ASN A 28 9.12 2.03 17.88
N ASN A 29 9.04 0.82 18.41
CA ASN A 29 9.91 -0.30 18.07
C ASN A 29 9.40 -1.20 16.92
N SER A 30 8.50 -0.68 16.08
CA SER A 30 7.86 -1.41 14.96
C SER A 30 8.84 -2.17 14.05
N TRP A 31 10.05 -1.65 13.84
CA TRP A 31 11.08 -2.30 13.03
C TRP A 31 11.48 -3.69 13.58
N LEU A 32 11.40 -3.92 14.89
CA LEU A 32 11.72 -5.21 15.52
C LEU A 32 10.69 -6.29 15.18
N PHE A 33 9.43 -5.90 14.98
CA PHE A 33 8.31 -6.83 14.78
C PHE A 33 7.96 -7.08 13.31
N GLN A 34 8.54 -6.30 12.38
CA GLN A 34 8.23 -6.38 10.95
C GLN A 34 8.34 -7.81 10.38
N ARG A 35 9.38 -8.57 10.78
CA ARG A 35 9.56 -9.96 10.33
C ARG A 35 8.49 -10.89 10.88
N ALA A 36 8.14 -10.75 12.17
CA ALA A 36 7.13 -11.59 12.80
C ALA A 36 5.75 -11.35 12.18
N VAL A 37 5.37 -10.08 12.02
CA VAL A 37 4.14 -9.67 11.33
C VAL A 37 4.08 -10.23 9.91
N SER A 38 5.17 -10.14 9.15
CA SER A 38 5.22 -10.65 7.76
C SER A 38 4.90 -12.15 7.69
N ILE A 39 5.34 -12.94 8.68
CA ILE A 39 5.04 -14.38 8.76
C ILE A 39 3.55 -14.59 9.03
N VAL A 40 2.96 -13.83 9.97
CA VAL A 40 1.53 -13.93 10.29
C VAL A 40 0.67 -13.57 9.09
N VAL A 41 0.98 -12.46 8.41
CA VAL A 41 0.29 -12.03 7.17
C VAL A 41 0.38 -13.11 6.09
N ASP A 42 1.55 -13.73 5.88
CA ASP A 42 1.71 -14.81 4.90
C ASP A 42 0.80 -16.01 5.21
N LYS A 43 0.65 -16.36 6.49
CA LYS A 43 -0.23 -17.44 6.95
C LYS A 43 -1.71 -17.10 6.84
N ILE A 44 -2.12 -15.88 7.19
CA ILE A 44 -3.50 -15.42 7.02
C ILE A 44 -3.87 -15.46 5.54
N HIS A 45 -3.01 -14.96 4.66
CA HIS A 45 -3.24 -15.00 3.21
C HIS A 45 -3.40 -16.44 2.70
N ASP A 46 -2.52 -17.36 3.09
CA ASP A 46 -2.65 -18.77 2.71
C ASP A 46 -3.96 -19.39 3.22
N LEU A 47 -4.37 -19.06 4.44
CA LEU A 47 -5.64 -19.51 5.01
C LEU A 47 -6.84 -18.97 4.22
N MET A 48 -6.85 -17.68 3.89
CA MET A 48 -7.92 -17.06 3.10
C MET A 48 -8.05 -17.72 1.72
N LEU A 49 -6.92 -17.98 1.06
CA LEU A 49 -6.91 -18.69 -0.22
C LEU A 49 -7.46 -20.11 -0.10
N ASN A 50 -7.08 -20.85 0.94
CA ASN A 50 -7.58 -22.21 1.19
C ASN A 50 -9.08 -22.22 1.47
N GLN A 51 -9.59 -21.21 2.19
CA GLN A 51 -11.01 -21.05 2.50
C GLN A 51 -11.83 -20.43 1.37
N ARG A 52 -11.18 -19.99 0.27
CA ARG A 52 -11.80 -19.25 -0.83
C ARG A 52 -12.47 -17.94 -0.38
N GLN A 53 -12.00 -17.36 0.71
CA GLN A 53 -12.50 -16.09 1.25
C GLN A 53 -11.92 -14.91 0.47
N SER A 54 -12.75 -13.90 0.21
CA SER A 54 -12.28 -12.62 -0.35
C SER A 54 -11.72 -11.73 0.76
N PHE A 55 -10.59 -11.08 0.47
CA PHE A 55 -9.89 -10.23 1.43
C PHE A 55 -9.23 -9.04 0.72
N ILE A 56 -8.99 -7.99 1.50
CA ILE A 56 -8.15 -6.84 1.13
C ILE A 56 -6.87 -6.96 1.96
N LEU A 57 -5.72 -6.95 1.31
CA LEU A 57 -4.44 -6.85 1.99
C LEU A 57 -4.02 -5.38 1.94
N ASP A 58 -4.19 -4.69 3.07
CA ASP A 58 -3.83 -3.29 3.22
C ASP A 58 -2.35 -3.19 3.60
N GLY A 59 -1.57 -2.47 2.79
CA GLY A 59 -0.15 -2.34 3.02
C GLY A 59 0.54 -1.59 1.90
N THR A 60 1.80 -1.22 2.15
CA THR A 60 2.56 -0.30 1.30
C THR A 60 3.04 -0.92 -0.03
N LEU A 61 2.82 -2.22 -0.26
CA LEU A 61 3.24 -2.99 -1.43
C LEU A 61 4.72 -2.81 -1.85
N SER A 62 5.60 -2.34 -0.97
CA SER A 62 6.94 -1.82 -1.33
C SER A 62 8.00 -2.89 -1.67
N ARG A 63 7.63 -4.18 -1.68
CA ARG A 63 8.58 -5.28 -1.92
C ARG A 63 8.10 -6.13 -3.08
N LEU A 64 8.69 -5.92 -4.26
CA LEU A 64 8.34 -6.62 -5.49
C LEU A 64 8.29 -8.14 -5.33
N GLY A 65 9.30 -8.74 -4.68
CA GLY A 65 9.36 -10.19 -4.52
C GLY A 65 8.18 -10.76 -3.71
N VAL A 66 7.76 -10.05 -2.65
CA VAL A 66 6.61 -10.44 -1.83
C VAL A 66 5.30 -10.19 -2.59
N ALA A 67 5.16 -9.02 -3.21
CA ALA A 67 3.97 -8.67 -3.97
C ALA A 67 3.74 -9.64 -5.15
N ARG A 68 4.79 -9.93 -5.93
CA ARG A 68 4.76 -10.90 -7.04
C ARG A 68 4.40 -12.30 -6.55
N LYS A 69 4.97 -12.76 -5.42
CA LYS A 69 4.59 -14.05 -4.80
C LYS A 69 3.10 -14.06 -4.45
N ASN A 70 2.58 -12.96 -3.87
CA ASN A 70 1.18 -12.83 -3.46
C ASN A 70 0.21 -12.87 -4.65
N VAL A 71 0.47 -12.09 -5.69
CA VAL A 71 -0.32 -12.11 -6.93
C VAL A 71 -0.28 -13.52 -7.54
N GLN A 72 0.91 -14.10 -7.71
CA GLN A 72 1.07 -15.41 -8.34
C GLN A 72 0.32 -16.52 -7.60
N ARG A 73 0.38 -16.56 -6.27
CA ARG A 73 -0.32 -17.61 -5.49
C ARG A 73 -1.84 -17.45 -5.52
N SER A 74 -2.34 -16.21 -5.58
CA SER A 74 -3.78 -15.93 -5.73
C SER A 74 -4.28 -16.36 -7.11
N LEU A 75 -3.56 -16.01 -8.18
CA LEU A 75 -3.89 -16.41 -9.56
C LEU A 75 -3.88 -17.94 -9.73
N ARG A 76 -2.88 -18.64 -9.16
CA ARG A 76 -2.81 -20.12 -9.17
C ARG A 76 -4.01 -20.80 -8.50
N ARG A 77 -4.72 -20.08 -7.62
CA ARG A 77 -5.95 -20.56 -6.96
C ARG A 77 -7.22 -20.11 -7.69
N GLY A 78 -7.10 -19.55 -8.90
CA GLY A 78 -8.22 -19.08 -9.70
C GLY A 78 -8.91 -17.85 -9.10
N ARG A 79 -8.18 -17.03 -8.33
CA ARG A 79 -8.70 -15.80 -7.74
C ARG A 79 -8.41 -14.64 -8.66
N ALA A 80 -9.37 -13.75 -8.84
CA ALA A 80 -9.11 -12.42 -9.41
C ALA A 80 -8.21 -11.63 -8.45
N VAL A 81 -7.29 -10.84 -9.00
CA VAL A 81 -6.39 -9.99 -8.23
C VAL A 81 -6.51 -8.57 -8.76
N GLN A 82 -6.76 -7.64 -7.85
CA GLN A 82 -6.91 -6.23 -8.13
C GLN A 82 -6.03 -5.44 -7.16
N ILE A 83 -5.27 -4.48 -7.69
CA ILE A 83 -4.51 -3.52 -6.91
C ILE A 83 -5.25 -2.18 -6.98
N PHE A 84 -5.55 -1.61 -5.83
CA PHE A 84 -5.96 -0.21 -5.71
C PHE A 84 -4.73 0.61 -5.35
N TYR A 85 -4.18 1.31 -6.33
CA TYR A 85 -3.05 2.21 -6.14
C TYR A 85 -3.56 3.59 -5.74
N VAL A 86 -3.39 3.94 -4.47
CA VAL A 86 -3.79 5.26 -3.96
C VAL A 86 -2.62 6.22 -4.09
N TYR A 87 -2.78 7.23 -4.94
CA TYR A 87 -1.84 8.32 -5.10
C TYR A 87 -2.33 9.56 -4.35
N GLN A 88 -1.40 10.21 -3.68
CA GLN A 88 -1.59 11.53 -3.08
C GLN A 88 -0.34 12.36 -3.36
N ASP A 89 -0.51 13.66 -3.55
CA ASP A 89 0.59 14.62 -3.64
C ASP A 89 1.61 14.39 -2.49
N PRO A 90 2.92 14.34 -2.78
CA PRO A 90 3.92 13.96 -1.79
C PRO A 90 3.96 14.92 -0.59
N ALA A 91 3.70 16.22 -0.77
CA ALA A 91 3.70 17.17 0.35
C ALA A 91 2.52 16.89 1.30
N LEU A 92 1.31 16.70 0.75
CA LEU A 92 0.13 16.35 1.53
C LEU A 92 0.25 14.96 2.20
N ALA A 93 0.84 13.99 1.50
CA ALA A 93 1.09 12.67 2.05
C ALA A 93 2.09 12.73 3.21
N TRP A 94 3.12 13.58 3.12
CA TRP A 94 4.09 13.78 4.19
C TRP A 94 3.49 14.46 5.42
N GLU A 95 2.65 15.48 5.24
CA GLU A 95 1.88 16.08 6.34
C GLU A 95 1.01 15.05 7.07
N PHE A 96 0.40 14.12 6.33
CA PHE A 96 -0.38 13.03 6.92
C PHE A 96 0.50 12.07 7.73
N VAL A 97 1.70 11.73 7.25
CA VAL A 97 2.67 10.92 8.00
C VAL A 97 3.07 11.61 9.30
N LYS A 98 3.39 12.91 9.26
CA LYS A 98 3.73 13.70 10.45
C LYS A 98 2.59 13.72 11.48
N SER A 99 1.36 13.95 11.04
CA SER A 99 0.21 13.96 11.97
C SER A 99 -0.07 12.59 12.59
N ARG A 100 0.15 11.49 11.86
CA ARG A 100 0.08 10.13 12.43
C ARG A 100 1.19 9.85 13.43
N GLU A 101 2.38 10.40 13.23
CA GLU A 101 3.46 10.27 14.22
C GLU A 101 3.07 10.90 15.56
N GLU A 102 2.42 12.08 15.55
CA GLU A 102 1.97 12.75 16.76
C GLU A 102 0.88 11.96 17.52
N VAL A 103 -0.01 11.27 16.79
CA VAL A 103 -1.16 10.55 17.37
C VAL A 103 -0.81 9.11 17.74
N GLU A 104 -0.04 8.41 16.90
CA GLU A 104 0.22 6.97 17.01
C GLU A 104 1.64 6.65 17.52
N GLY A 105 2.53 7.64 17.62
CA GLY A 105 3.93 7.47 18.03
C GLY A 105 4.81 6.79 16.98
N ARG A 106 4.28 6.51 15.78
CA ARG A 106 5.03 5.83 14.72
C ARG A 106 5.92 6.82 13.96
N ASN A 107 7.20 6.86 14.33
CA ASN A 107 8.18 7.62 13.57
C ASN A 107 8.51 6.93 12.23
N ILE A 108 8.30 7.64 11.13
CA ILE A 108 8.74 7.23 9.79
C ILE A 108 9.80 8.23 9.33
N PRO A 109 11.07 7.82 9.20
CA PRO A 109 12.11 8.70 8.69
C PRO A 109 11.76 9.22 7.29
N LEU A 110 11.99 10.52 7.02
CA LEU A 110 11.71 11.15 5.72
C LEU A 110 12.29 10.37 4.53
N GLN A 111 13.54 9.93 4.63
CA GLN A 111 14.19 9.14 3.58
C GLN A 111 13.51 7.78 3.35
N SER A 112 12.94 7.18 4.39
CA SER A 112 12.12 5.97 4.25
C SER A 112 10.79 6.27 3.56
N PHE A 113 10.19 7.44 3.82
CA PHE A 113 8.99 7.89 3.12
C PHE A 113 9.27 8.12 1.63
N ILE A 114 10.30 8.89 1.28
CA ILE A 114 10.70 9.16 -0.12
C ILE A 114 10.94 7.85 -0.87
N SER A 115 11.72 6.94 -0.28
CA SER A 115 11.99 5.63 -0.88
C SER A 115 10.70 4.85 -1.10
N GLN A 116 9.81 4.77 -0.09
CA GLN A 116 8.55 4.03 -0.22
C GLN A 116 7.61 4.63 -1.27
N PHE A 117 7.55 5.96 -1.36
CA PHE A 117 6.74 6.69 -2.34
C PHE A 117 7.16 6.37 -3.77
N LEU A 118 8.47 6.27 -4.02
CA LEU A 118 9.00 5.91 -5.34
C LEU A 118 8.93 4.40 -5.61
N ASP A 119 9.30 3.58 -4.63
CA ASP A 119 9.37 2.12 -4.75
C ASP A 119 8.00 1.51 -5.07
N VAL A 120 6.92 2.02 -4.46
CA VAL A 120 5.58 1.47 -4.69
C VAL A 120 5.15 1.62 -6.15
N ARG A 121 5.46 2.77 -6.78
CA ARG A 121 5.18 3.01 -8.20
C ARG A 121 5.88 1.96 -9.05
N ASP A 122 7.19 1.78 -8.84
CA ASP A 122 8.01 0.85 -9.63
C ASP A 122 7.57 -0.60 -9.42
N VAL A 123 7.12 -0.97 -8.22
CA VAL A 123 6.57 -2.30 -7.94
C VAL A 123 5.27 -2.53 -8.72
N VAL A 124 4.32 -1.60 -8.67
CA VAL A 124 3.01 -1.79 -9.34
C VAL A 124 3.20 -1.81 -10.86
N THR A 125 4.05 -0.95 -11.42
CA THR A 125 4.41 -0.99 -12.86
C THR A 125 4.94 -2.36 -13.26
N GLN A 126 5.95 -2.88 -12.54
CA GLN A 126 6.53 -4.20 -12.84
C GLN A 126 5.55 -5.37 -12.63
N LEU A 127 4.55 -5.22 -11.75
CA LEU A 127 3.50 -6.22 -11.60
C LEU A 127 2.52 -6.18 -12.76
N LYS A 128 2.06 -4.99 -13.19
CA LYS A 128 1.14 -4.86 -14.33
C LYS A 128 1.79 -5.36 -15.61
N GLU A 129 3.05 -4.99 -15.88
CA GLU A 129 3.81 -5.50 -17.02
C GLU A 129 4.01 -7.02 -16.96
N GLY A 130 4.28 -7.56 -15.76
CA GLY A 130 4.57 -8.98 -15.58
C GLY A 130 3.35 -9.91 -15.65
N PHE A 131 2.17 -9.43 -15.25
CA PHE A 131 0.93 -10.23 -15.20
C PHE A 131 -0.09 -9.86 -16.27
N GLY A 132 0.01 -8.68 -16.89
CA GLY A 132 -0.89 -8.18 -17.92
C GLY A 132 -2.35 -8.21 -17.48
N ASP A 133 -3.22 -8.74 -18.33
CA ASP A 133 -4.66 -8.82 -18.13
C ASP A 133 -5.09 -9.70 -16.94
N GLN A 134 -4.18 -10.49 -16.36
CA GLN A 134 -4.49 -11.28 -15.16
C GLN A 134 -4.49 -10.42 -13.88
N LEU A 135 -3.97 -9.20 -13.94
CA LEU A 135 -3.90 -8.27 -12.82
C LEU A 135 -4.59 -6.96 -13.19
N THR A 136 -5.67 -6.66 -12.50
CA THR A 136 -6.35 -5.36 -12.60
C THR A 136 -5.63 -4.35 -11.71
N VAL A 137 -5.42 -3.14 -12.21
CA VAL A 137 -4.86 -2.03 -11.44
C VAL A 137 -5.77 -0.83 -11.60
N ASP A 138 -6.33 -0.38 -10.49
CA ASP A 138 -7.08 0.87 -10.42
C ASP A 138 -6.22 1.91 -9.71
N ILE A 139 -6.30 3.16 -10.17
CA ILE A 139 -5.65 4.30 -9.52
C ILE A 139 -6.72 5.18 -8.89
N ILE A 140 -6.47 5.55 -7.63
CA ILE A 140 -7.28 6.52 -6.89
C ILE A 140 -6.37 7.70 -6.58
N ILE A 141 -6.64 8.86 -7.18
CA ILE A 141 -5.93 10.10 -6.88
C ILE A 141 -6.73 10.84 -5.83
N LYS A 142 -6.14 11.02 -4.65
CA LYS A 142 -6.80 11.62 -3.49
C LYS A 142 -5.89 12.65 -2.82
N ASN A 143 -6.04 13.90 -3.22
CA ASN A 143 -5.44 15.01 -2.49
C ASN A 143 -6.47 15.54 -1.48
N ASN A 144 -6.12 15.60 -0.20
CA ASN A 144 -7.01 16.08 0.86
C ASN A 144 -7.10 17.62 0.93
N ASP A 145 -6.76 18.32 -0.16
CA ASP A 145 -6.78 19.78 -0.30
C ASP A 145 -8.12 20.33 -0.81
N GLY A 146 -9.11 19.46 -1.02
CA GLY A 146 -10.42 19.81 -1.56
C GLY A 146 -10.51 19.68 -3.09
N SER A 147 -9.46 19.21 -3.76
CA SER A 147 -9.56 18.78 -5.16
C SER A 147 -10.44 17.52 -5.32
N SER A 148 -10.96 17.30 -6.52
CA SER A 148 -11.82 16.15 -6.82
C SER A 148 -11.03 14.85 -6.77
N GLU A 149 -11.56 13.86 -6.06
CA GLU A 149 -11.07 12.48 -6.14
C GLU A 149 -11.23 11.96 -7.57
N GLU A 150 -10.17 11.45 -8.16
CA GLU A 150 -10.17 10.85 -9.49
C GLU A 150 -9.95 9.35 -9.39
N TRP A 151 -10.80 8.59 -10.08
CA TRP A 151 -10.72 7.13 -10.16
C TRP A 151 -10.46 6.72 -11.60
N LEU A 152 -9.37 5.98 -11.82
CA LEU A 152 -9.00 5.40 -13.11
C LEU A 152 -9.00 3.88 -13.01
N SER A 153 -9.84 3.21 -13.77
CA SER A 153 -10.02 1.75 -13.70
C SER A 153 -9.20 0.98 -14.72
N ASP A 154 -8.67 -0.18 -14.31
CA ASP A 154 -7.89 -1.14 -15.10
C ASP A 154 -6.86 -0.49 -16.05
N VAL A 155 -6.03 0.38 -15.47
CA VAL A 155 -4.99 1.10 -16.20
C VAL A 155 -3.93 0.12 -16.71
N GLN A 156 -3.42 0.38 -17.91
CA GLN A 156 -2.33 -0.41 -18.50
C GLN A 156 -0.96 0.15 -18.14
N SER A 157 -0.86 1.46 -17.98
CA SER A 157 0.35 2.18 -17.61
C SER A 157 0.01 3.17 -16.50
N ILE A 158 0.59 2.95 -15.33
CA ILE A 158 0.37 3.84 -14.17
C ILE A 158 1.03 5.17 -14.44
N GLU A 159 2.20 5.16 -15.06
CA GLU A 159 2.99 6.36 -15.30
C GLU A 159 2.29 7.38 -16.21
N ASP A 160 1.42 6.92 -17.10
CA ASP A 160 0.66 7.78 -18.02
C ASP A 160 -0.56 8.40 -17.35
N CYS A 161 -0.93 7.89 -16.18
CA CYS A 161 -2.10 8.31 -15.41
C CYS A 161 -1.75 9.21 -14.22
N LEU A 162 -0.49 9.23 -13.77
CA LEU A 162 -0.10 10.06 -12.64
C LEU A 162 0.02 11.54 -13.04
N PRO A 163 -0.47 12.46 -12.21
CA PRO A 163 -0.45 13.90 -12.51
C PRO A 163 0.98 14.45 -12.57
N GLU A 164 1.89 13.91 -11.75
CA GLU A 164 3.28 14.34 -11.71
C GLU A 164 4.23 13.15 -11.47
N ARG A 165 5.40 13.21 -12.10
CA ARG A 165 6.47 12.23 -11.92
C ARG A 165 7.58 12.86 -11.11
N TYR A 166 7.68 12.42 -9.86
CA TYR A 166 8.79 12.78 -8.99
C TYR A 166 9.96 11.79 -9.15
N ALA A 167 11.16 12.34 -9.22
CA ALA A 167 12.43 11.69 -8.98
C ALA A 167 12.92 11.98 -7.56
N HIS A 168 13.87 11.17 -7.08
CA HIS A 168 14.43 11.30 -5.73
C HIS A 168 14.93 12.73 -5.45
N GLU A 169 15.71 13.31 -6.37
CA GLU A 169 16.26 14.67 -6.23
C GLU A 169 15.18 15.75 -6.08
N GLN A 170 14.04 15.58 -6.76
CA GLN A 170 12.92 16.54 -6.68
C GLN A 170 12.23 16.45 -5.32
N LEU A 171 12.06 15.24 -4.78
CA LEU A 171 11.50 15.04 -3.44
C LEU A 171 12.48 15.53 -2.36
N ASP A 172 13.77 15.26 -2.51
CA ASP A 172 14.78 15.79 -1.58
C ASP A 172 14.77 17.33 -1.58
N GLN A 173 14.65 17.98 -2.74
CA GLN A 173 14.52 19.44 -2.83
C GLN A 173 13.22 19.96 -2.22
N LEU A 174 12.10 19.27 -2.47
CA LEU A 174 10.79 19.61 -1.92
C LEU A 174 10.82 19.62 -0.38
N PHE A 175 11.52 18.64 0.21
CA PHE A 175 11.62 18.49 1.66
C PHE A 175 12.90 19.07 2.27
N ALA A 176 13.79 19.70 1.48
CA ALA A 176 15.07 20.24 1.95
C ALA A 176 14.92 21.33 3.04
N ALA A 177 13.77 22.00 3.10
CA ALA A 177 13.45 23.02 4.09
C ALA A 177 12.81 22.47 5.38
N GLU A 178 12.52 21.16 5.44
CA GLU A 178 11.89 20.50 6.60
C GLU A 178 12.90 19.77 7.51
N GLY A 179 14.20 19.87 7.22
CA GLY A 179 15.30 19.27 7.99
C GLY A 179 15.92 20.19 9.04
#